data_AF-A0A534BTI3-F1
#
_entry.id   AF-A0A534BTI3-F1
#
_cell.length_a   1.000
_cell.length_b   1.000
_cell.length_c   1.000
_cell.angle_alpha   90.00
_cell.angle_beta   90.00
_cell.angle_gamma   90.00
#
_symmetry.space_group_name_H-M   'P 1'
#
loop_
_entity.id
_entity.type
_entity.pdbx_description
1 polymer ?
#
loop_
_entity_poly.entity_id
_entity_poly.type
_entity_poly.pdbx_seq_one_letter_code
_entity_poly.pdbx_strand_id
1 'polypeptide(L)'
;MYTQALDTHGKEPLPAAGGGSAAQAQRFQARVDAEDKIEPKDWMPDAYRQTLIRQISQHAHSEIVGMLPEGNWITRAPSLRRKAVLIAKVQDEGGHGMYLYSAAETLGISRAQMFEQLLSGSAKYSSIFNYPTLTWADVGAIGWLVDGAAIMNQIPICRCSYGPYARAMVRICKEESFHQRQGFEIMLTLAQGSGAQRAMAQDALNRWWWPSIMMFGPSDADSKHTAQSMRWKIKRFSNDELRQKFIDITVPQAQFLGLSIPDRELRWDPAAQHYLIGPIDWNEFHAVLAGHGPCNRERLEARRAADEAGRWVREAAAAHAMKQHGRTPRAA
;
A
#
# COMPACT_ATOMS: atom_id res chain seq x y z
N MET A 1 0.28 3.53 -4.09
CA MET A 1 1.06 2.46 -3.44
C MET A 1 0.96 1.15 -4.23
N TYR A 2 -0.26 0.69 -4.54
CA TYR A 2 -0.56 -0.57 -5.24
C TYR A 2 -0.73 -0.42 -6.76
N THR A 3 -0.73 0.81 -7.25
CA THR A 3 -0.48 1.11 -8.66
C THR A 3 0.94 0.73 -9.07
N GLN A 4 1.92 0.87 -8.16
CA GLN A 4 3.26 0.30 -8.37
C GLN A 4 3.19 -1.20 -8.64
N ALA A 5 2.38 -1.92 -7.86
CA ALA A 5 2.14 -3.33 -8.12
C ALA A 5 1.68 -3.52 -9.55
N LEU A 6 0.64 -2.79 -9.99
CA LEU A 6 0.13 -2.82 -11.36
C LEU A 6 1.24 -2.64 -12.40
N ASP A 7 2.22 -1.77 -12.16
CA ASP A 7 3.25 -1.39 -13.13
C ASP A 7 4.59 -2.12 -13.00
N THR A 8 4.79 -2.89 -11.94
CA THR A 8 6.03 -3.63 -11.72
C THR A 8 6.15 -4.85 -12.65
N HIS A 9 7.33 -5.02 -13.26
CA HIS A 9 7.66 -6.20 -14.05
C HIS A 9 7.72 -7.46 -13.17
N GLY A 10 6.67 -8.28 -13.22
CA GLY A 10 6.83 -9.72 -13.06
C GLY A 10 7.40 -10.30 -14.36
N LYS A 11 8.26 -11.32 -14.27
CA LYS A 11 8.79 -12.04 -15.44
C LYS A 11 7.72 -12.78 -16.27
N GLU A 12 6.47 -12.72 -15.86
CA GLU A 12 5.37 -13.41 -16.53
C GLU A 12 4.53 -12.41 -17.33
N PRO A 13 4.44 -12.57 -18.67
CA PRO A 13 3.36 -11.96 -19.42
C PRO A 13 2.04 -12.34 -18.75
N LEU A 14 1.13 -11.38 -18.58
CA LEU A 14 -0.28 -11.75 -18.32
C LEU A 14 -0.66 -12.77 -19.41
N PRO A 15 -1.18 -13.95 -19.06
CA PRO A 15 -1.58 -14.92 -20.06
C PRO A 15 -2.53 -14.24 -21.05
N ALA A 16 -2.31 -14.49 -22.34
CA ALA A 16 -3.22 -14.05 -23.41
C ALA A 16 -4.66 -14.43 -23.03
N ALA A 17 -5.63 -13.61 -23.41
CA ALA A 17 -7.05 -13.78 -23.10
C ALA A 17 -7.50 -15.24 -23.38
N GLY A 18 -7.44 -16.07 -22.35
CA GLY A 18 -7.65 -17.50 -22.43
C GLY A 18 -8.54 -17.88 -21.27
N GLY A 19 -9.63 -18.60 -21.59
CA GLY A 19 -10.54 -19.18 -20.60
C GLY A 19 -12.03 -19.05 -20.95
N GLY A 20 -12.45 -18.08 -21.78
CA GLY A 20 -13.87 -17.92 -22.12
C GLY A 20 -14.14 -17.48 -23.55
N SER A 21 -15.40 -17.66 -23.97
CA SER A 21 -15.87 -17.29 -25.31
C SER A 21 -15.92 -15.77 -25.52
N ALA A 22 -15.92 -15.32 -26.77
CA ALA A 22 -16.08 -13.90 -27.11
C ALA A 22 -17.35 -13.29 -26.49
N ALA A 23 -18.42 -14.07 -26.39
CA ALA A 23 -19.67 -13.65 -25.75
C ALA A 23 -19.50 -13.42 -24.24
N GLN A 24 -18.74 -14.27 -23.54
CA GLN A 24 -18.42 -14.07 -22.12
C GLN A 24 -17.59 -12.79 -21.91
N ALA A 25 -16.58 -12.57 -22.76
CA ALA A 25 -15.73 -11.38 -22.71
C ALA A 25 -16.54 -10.09 -22.93
N GLN A 26 -17.44 -10.07 -23.91
CA GLN A 26 -18.35 -8.94 -24.14
C GLN A 26 -19.29 -8.69 -22.95
N ARG A 27 -19.91 -9.75 -22.40
CA ARG A 27 -20.79 -9.62 -21.23
C ARG A 27 -20.04 -9.07 -20.01
N PHE A 28 -18.82 -9.52 -19.77
CA PHE A 28 -17.97 -9.00 -18.71
C PHE A 28 -17.65 -7.51 -18.93
N GLN A 29 -17.22 -7.12 -20.12
CA GLN A 29 -16.91 -5.72 -20.40
C GLN A 29 -18.15 -4.83 -20.27
N ALA A 30 -19.31 -5.27 -20.76
CA ALA A 30 -20.57 -4.54 -20.62
C ALA A 30 -20.95 -4.30 -19.14
N ARG A 31 -20.73 -5.28 -18.26
CA ARG A 31 -20.92 -5.10 -16.80
C ARG A 31 -19.96 -4.08 -16.21
N VAL A 32 -18.67 -4.17 -16.55
CA VAL A 32 -17.67 -3.18 -16.10
C VAL A 32 -18.04 -1.77 -16.58
N ASP A 33 -18.44 -1.63 -17.84
CA ASP A 33 -18.83 -0.35 -18.45
C ASP A 33 -20.06 0.23 -17.76
N ALA A 34 -21.02 -0.61 -17.37
CA ALA A 34 -22.20 -0.25 -16.58
C ALA A 34 -21.95 0.00 -15.08
N GLU A 35 -20.70 -0.10 -14.60
CA GLU A 35 -20.31 0.04 -13.18
C GLU A 35 -20.81 -1.09 -12.26
N ASP A 36 -21.29 -2.19 -12.82
CA ASP A 36 -21.66 -3.38 -12.06
C ASP A 36 -20.43 -3.99 -11.40
N LYS A 37 -20.57 -4.42 -10.14
CA LYS A 37 -19.50 -5.15 -9.45
C LYS A 37 -19.38 -6.56 -9.98
N ILE A 38 -18.15 -6.97 -10.24
CA ILE A 38 -17.76 -8.35 -10.50
C ILE A 38 -17.56 -9.03 -9.15
N GLU A 39 -18.24 -10.16 -8.94
CA GLU A 39 -18.23 -10.93 -7.70
C GLU A 39 -17.52 -12.28 -7.87
N PRO A 40 -17.14 -12.98 -6.78
CA PRO A 40 -16.29 -14.18 -6.86
C PRO A 40 -16.83 -15.31 -7.74
N LYS A 41 -18.16 -15.45 -7.86
CA LYS A 41 -18.82 -16.47 -8.67
C LYS A 41 -19.05 -16.05 -10.12
N ASP A 42 -18.79 -14.80 -10.45
CA ASP A 42 -18.93 -14.31 -11.81
C ASP A 42 -17.79 -14.85 -12.69
N TRP A 43 -18.11 -15.11 -13.95
CA TRP A 43 -17.07 -15.28 -14.95
C TRP A 43 -16.30 -13.96 -15.12
N MET A 44 -14.98 -14.06 -15.20
CA MET A 44 -14.08 -12.94 -15.47
C MET A 44 -12.89 -13.44 -16.29
N PRO A 45 -12.26 -12.59 -17.13
CA PRO A 45 -11.05 -12.97 -17.85
C PRO A 45 -9.93 -13.41 -16.90
N ASP A 46 -9.15 -14.42 -17.27
CA ASP A 46 -8.04 -14.89 -16.43
C ASP A 46 -7.00 -13.79 -16.21
N ALA A 47 -6.71 -12.98 -17.24
CA ALA A 47 -5.82 -11.83 -17.08
C ALA A 47 -6.36 -10.77 -16.10
N TYR A 48 -7.69 -10.60 -16.00
CA TYR A 48 -8.32 -9.73 -14.98
C TYR A 48 -8.12 -10.32 -13.58
N ARG A 49 -8.40 -11.62 -13.42
CA ARG A 49 -8.18 -12.36 -12.16
C ARG A 49 -6.74 -12.27 -11.70
N GLN A 50 -5.77 -12.55 -12.57
CA GLN A 50 -4.34 -12.51 -12.23
C GLN A 50 -3.85 -11.09 -11.91
N THR A 51 -4.33 -10.08 -12.65
CA THR A 51 -4.02 -8.68 -12.34
C THR A 51 -4.51 -8.29 -10.94
N LEU A 52 -5.72 -8.70 -10.56
CA LEU A 52 -6.26 -8.44 -9.23
C LEU A 52 -5.56 -9.26 -8.14
N ILE A 53 -5.27 -10.54 -8.36
CA ILE A 53 -4.48 -11.35 -7.41
C ILE A 53 -3.17 -10.63 -7.13
N ARG A 54 -2.44 -10.24 -8.17
CA ARG A 54 -1.16 -9.53 -8.06
C ARG A 54 -1.30 -8.20 -7.34
N GLN A 55 -2.33 -7.40 -7.65
CA GLN A 55 -2.49 -6.09 -7.02
C GLN A 55 -2.92 -6.21 -5.56
N ILE A 56 -3.92 -7.04 -5.25
CA ILE A 56 -4.48 -7.18 -3.90
C ILE A 56 -3.49 -7.92 -2.99
N SER A 57 -2.73 -8.90 -3.49
CA SER A 57 -1.71 -9.59 -2.70
C SER A 57 -0.59 -8.63 -2.31
N GLN A 58 -0.06 -7.86 -3.26
CA GLN A 58 0.97 -6.86 -2.98
C GLN A 58 0.44 -5.71 -2.11
N HIS A 59 -0.87 -5.46 -2.15
CA HIS A 59 -1.55 -4.58 -1.19
C HIS A 59 -1.48 -5.13 0.21
N ALA A 60 -1.95 -6.37 0.41
CA ALA A 60 -1.86 -7.05 1.70
C ALA A 60 -0.42 -7.14 2.21
N HIS A 61 0.55 -7.41 1.33
CA HIS A 61 1.97 -7.46 1.68
C HIS A 61 2.48 -6.12 2.18
N SER A 62 2.02 -5.02 1.60
CA SER A 62 2.45 -3.70 1.99
C SER A 62 1.93 -3.35 3.37
N GLU A 63 0.68 -3.68 3.71
CA GLU A 63 0.18 -3.55 5.08
C GLU A 63 1.06 -4.33 6.07
N ILE A 64 1.38 -5.58 5.75
CA ILE A 64 2.23 -6.40 6.61
C ILE A 64 3.64 -5.81 6.71
N VAL A 65 4.30 -5.41 5.61
CA VAL A 65 5.67 -4.88 5.68
C VAL A 65 5.69 -3.49 6.32
N GLY A 66 4.64 -2.68 6.17
CA GLY A 66 4.48 -1.33 6.72
C GLY A 66 4.53 -1.25 8.24
N MET A 67 4.08 -2.31 8.91
CA MET A 67 4.20 -2.43 10.37
C MET A 67 5.66 -2.41 10.87
N LEU A 68 6.67 -2.70 10.03
CA LEU A 68 8.08 -2.77 10.45
C LEU A 68 8.70 -1.38 10.73
N PRO A 69 8.71 -0.42 9.78
CA PRO A 69 9.29 0.90 10.02
C PRO A 69 8.62 1.63 11.19
N GLU A 70 7.32 1.49 11.38
CA GLU A 70 6.61 2.11 12.50
C GLU A 70 6.73 1.32 13.80
N GLY A 71 6.67 -0.02 13.73
CA GLY A 71 6.92 -0.91 14.85
C GLY A 71 8.28 -0.68 15.51
N ASN A 72 9.28 -0.29 14.72
CA ASN A 72 10.59 0.15 15.19
C ASN A 72 10.51 1.23 16.30
N TRP A 73 9.51 2.11 16.26
CA TRP A 73 9.36 3.23 17.18
C TRP A 73 8.38 3.00 18.32
N ILE A 74 7.64 1.88 18.35
CA ILE A 74 6.66 1.58 19.42
C ILE A 74 7.29 1.66 20.82
N THR A 75 8.49 1.10 21.01
CA THR A 75 9.15 1.10 22.32
C THR A 75 9.72 2.47 22.70
N ARG A 76 9.97 3.35 21.71
CA ARG A 76 10.72 4.60 21.83
C ARG A 76 9.87 5.87 21.63
N ALA A 77 8.57 5.72 21.43
CA ALA A 77 7.66 6.86 21.29
C ALA A 77 7.77 7.82 22.51
N PRO A 78 7.82 9.14 22.28
CA PRO A 78 8.22 10.14 23.29
C PRO A 78 7.17 10.40 24.38
N SER A 79 5.96 9.85 24.24
CA SER A 79 4.93 9.92 25.27
C SER A 79 4.00 8.72 25.19
N LEU A 80 3.34 8.39 26.30
CA LEU A 80 2.37 7.30 26.36
C LEU A 80 1.19 7.52 25.41
N ARG A 81 0.73 8.76 25.23
CA ARG A 81 -0.31 9.11 24.26
C ARG A 81 0.12 8.73 22.84
N ARG A 82 1.31 9.18 22.41
CA ARG A 82 1.80 8.87 21.05
C ARG A 82 2.11 7.38 20.88
N LYS A 83 2.59 6.71 21.94
CA LYS A 83 2.79 5.26 21.96
C LYS A 83 1.49 4.49 21.76
N ALA A 84 0.42 4.83 22.50
CA ALA A 84 -0.87 4.18 22.38
C ALA A 84 -1.49 4.34 20.98
N VAL A 85 -1.42 5.55 20.42
CA VAL A 85 -1.88 5.82 19.05
C VAL A 85 -1.09 5.01 18.02
N LEU A 86 0.24 4.93 18.15
CA LEU A 86 1.08 4.16 17.23
C LEU A 86 0.79 2.66 17.31
N ILE A 87 0.56 2.11 18.51
CA ILE A 87 0.16 0.71 18.67
C ILE A 87 -1.20 0.45 18.00
N ALA A 88 -2.17 1.36 18.17
CA ALA A 88 -3.48 1.24 17.53
C ALA A 88 -3.36 1.28 15.99
N LYS A 89 -2.55 2.20 15.45
CA LYS A 89 -2.26 2.26 14.00
C LYS A 89 -1.68 0.95 13.47
N VAL A 90 -0.58 0.47 14.09
CA VAL A 90 0.09 -0.76 13.65
C VAL A 90 -0.81 -2.00 13.82
N GLN A 91 -1.69 -2.00 14.82
CA GLN A 91 -2.71 -3.04 14.97
C GLN A 91 -3.71 -3.03 13.80
N ASP A 92 -4.22 -1.86 13.44
CA ASP A 92 -5.15 -1.68 12.32
C ASP A 92 -4.51 -2.12 10.99
N GLU A 93 -3.24 -1.78 10.72
CA GLU A 93 -2.50 -2.26 9.53
C GLU A 93 -2.48 -3.80 9.47
N GLY A 94 -2.25 -4.46 10.61
CA GLY A 94 -2.36 -5.92 10.71
C GLY A 94 -3.74 -6.43 10.31
N GLY A 95 -4.81 -5.74 10.72
CA GLY A 95 -6.19 -6.02 10.35
C GLY A 95 -6.50 -5.76 8.86
N HIS A 96 -5.98 -4.66 8.30
CA HIS A 96 -6.13 -4.28 6.89
C HIS A 96 -5.50 -5.34 5.99
N GLY A 97 -4.30 -5.81 6.35
CA GLY A 97 -3.65 -6.94 5.69
C GLY A 97 -4.55 -8.19 5.65
N MET A 98 -5.28 -8.49 6.73
CA MET A 98 -6.23 -9.61 6.75
C MET A 98 -7.42 -9.39 5.82
N TYR A 99 -8.02 -8.20 5.81
CA TYR A 99 -9.12 -7.89 4.88
C TYR A 99 -8.70 -8.08 3.42
N LEU A 100 -7.49 -7.66 3.08
CA LEU A 100 -6.93 -7.76 1.73
C LEU A 100 -6.60 -9.19 1.35
N TYR A 101 -5.96 -9.96 2.24
CA TYR A 101 -5.75 -11.39 1.99
C TYR A 101 -7.09 -12.10 1.77
N SER A 102 -8.10 -11.84 2.60
CA SER A 102 -9.44 -12.42 2.40
C SER A 102 -10.07 -12.00 1.07
N ALA A 103 -9.92 -10.74 0.65
CA ALA A 103 -10.40 -10.30 -0.66
C ALA A 103 -9.69 -11.02 -1.81
N ALA A 104 -8.37 -11.20 -1.73
CA ALA A 104 -7.61 -11.95 -2.73
C ALA A 104 -7.95 -13.45 -2.75
N GLU A 105 -8.24 -14.05 -1.60
CA GLU A 105 -8.64 -15.48 -1.52
C GLU A 105 -9.92 -15.77 -2.30
N THR A 106 -10.81 -14.79 -2.45
CA THR A 106 -12.01 -14.94 -3.29
C THR A 106 -11.72 -15.08 -4.80
N LEU A 107 -10.47 -14.84 -5.22
CA LEU A 107 -10.01 -15.06 -6.60
C LEU A 107 -9.38 -16.45 -6.82
N GLY A 108 -9.19 -17.24 -5.75
CA GLY A 108 -8.72 -18.63 -5.83
C GLY A 108 -7.26 -18.87 -5.40
N ILE A 109 -6.51 -17.84 -5.01
CA ILE A 109 -5.18 -17.99 -4.40
C ILE A 109 -5.31 -18.11 -2.88
N SER A 110 -4.51 -18.92 -2.20
CA SER A 110 -4.52 -18.97 -0.73
C SER A 110 -3.64 -17.89 -0.10
N ARG A 111 -3.96 -17.47 1.13
CA ARG A 111 -3.08 -16.60 1.92
C ARG A 111 -1.69 -17.19 2.13
N ALA A 112 -1.58 -18.51 2.33
CA ALA A 112 -0.28 -19.17 2.48
C ALA A 112 0.59 -18.99 1.23
N GLN A 113 0.02 -19.19 0.03
CA GLN A 113 0.73 -18.96 -1.24
C GLN A 113 1.15 -17.50 -1.40
N MET A 114 0.26 -16.54 -1.13
CA MET A 114 0.60 -15.12 -1.18
C MET A 114 1.73 -14.79 -0.21
N PHE A 115 1.67 -15.30 1.02
CA PHE A 115 2.69 -15.02 2.03
C PHE A 115 4.05 -15.64 1.64
N GLU A 116 4.07 -16.84 1.07
CA GLU A 116 5.30 -17.42 0.51
C GLU A 116 5.85 -16.62 -0.67
N GLN A 117 4.99 -16.06 -1.52
CA GLN A 117 5.42 -15.15 -2.59
C GLN A 117 6.09 -13.89 -2.03
N LEU A 118 5.57 -13.32 -0.94
CA LEU A 118 6.23 -12.22 -0.20
C LEU A 118 7.59 -12.66 0.35
N LEU A 119 7.64 -13.78 1.08
CA LEU A 119 8.86 -14.23 1.74
C LEU A 119 9.96 -14.61 0.73
N SER A 120 9.60 -15.23 -0.39
CA SER A 120 10.55 -15.53 -1.48
C SER A 120 11.02 -14.28 -2.24
N GLY A 121 10.29 -13.16 -2.12
CA GLY A 121 10.53 -11.95 -2.92
C GLY A 121 10.01 -12.05 -4.35
N SER A 122 9.19 -13.06 -4.67
CA SER A 122 8.56 -13.20 -5.99
C SER A 122 7.36 -12.27 -6.16
N ALA A 123 6.67 -11.89 -5.07
CA ALA A 123 5.72 -10.79 -5.03
C ALA A 123 6.32 -9.58 -4.31
N LYS A 124 5.95 -8.39 -4.76
CA LYS A 124 6.43 -7.14 -4.19
C LYS A 124 5.55 -6.63 -3.04
N TYR A 125 6.03 -5.59 -2.39
CA TYR A 125 5.27 -4.70 -1.53
C TYR A 125 5.66 -3.27 -1.92
N SER A 126 5.04 -2.27 -1.33
CA SER A 126 5.32 -0.89 -1.70
C SER A 126 6.78 -0.50 -1.51
N SER A 127 7.29 0.30 -2.46
CA SER A 127 8.63 0.87 -2.38
C SER A 127 8.87 1.62 -1.07
N ILE A 128 7.86 2.28 -0.50
CA ILE A 128 8.02 3.23 0.61
C ILE A 128 8.50 2.57 1.90
N PHE A 129 8.18 1.30 2.12
CA PHE A 129 8.56 0.60 3.35
C PHE A 129 10.03 0.14 3.37
N ASN A 130 10.75 0.40 2.28
CA ASN A 130 12.19 0.18 2.17
C ASN A 130 13.03 1.34 2.70
N TYR A 131 12.41 2.41 3.21
CA TYR A 131 13.11 3.54 3.81
C TYR A 131 13.19 3.40 5.35
N PRO A 132 14.29 3.84 5.99
CA PRO A 132 14.47 3.68 7.43
C PRO A 132 13.80 4.80 8.24
N THR A 133 13.28 4.45 9.42
CA THR A 133 12.75 5.42 10.39
C THR A 133 13.83 5.82 11.40
N LEU A 134 14.56 6.89 11.08
CA LEU A 134 15.77 7.30 11.81
C LEU A 134 15.50 8.13 13.07
N THR A 135 14.41 8.89 13.08
CA THR A 135 13.99 9.78 14.17
C THR A 135 12.50 9.59 14.47
N TRP A 136 12.01 10.18 15.57
CA TRP A 136 10.58 10.16 15.87
C TRP A 136 9.74 10.91 14.81
N ALA A 137 10.31 11.94 14.19
CA ALA A 137 9.61 12.70 13.14
C ALA A 137 9.28 11.84 11.91
N ASP A 138 10.03 10.75 11.68
CA ASP A 138 9.75 9.80 10.62
C ASP A 138 8.38 9.13 10.78
N VAL A 139 7.96 8.83 12.01
CA VAL A 139 6.61 8.30 12.29
C VAL A 139 5.55 9.33 11.92
N GLY A 140 5.81 10.61 12.20
CA GLY A 140 4.93 11.70 11.78
C GLY A 140 4.88 11.87 10.26
N ALA A 141 6.03 11.76 9.58
CA ALA A 141 6.12 11.86 8.12
C ALA A 141 5.47 10.66 7.42
N ILE A 142 5.60 9.45 7.95
CA ILE A 142 4.87 8.27 7.46
C ILE A 142 3.37 8.51 7.61
N GLY A 143 2.90 8.78 8.83
CA GLY A 143 1.47 9.01 9.05
C GLY A 143 0.93 10.16 8.19
N TRP A 144 1.67 11.26 8.00
CA TRP A 144 1.18 12.38 7.21
C TRP A 144 1.28 12.16 5.69
N LEU A 145 2.48 11.92 5.18
CA LEU A 145 2.78 11.88 3.74
C LEU A 145 2.48 10.52 3.13
N VAL A 146 2.95 9.45 3.78
CA VAL A 146 2.84 8.08 3.26
C VAL A 146 1.39 7.62 3.33
N ASP A 147 0.73 7.74 4.49
CA ASP A 147 -0.70 7.41 4.58
C ASP A 147 -1.54 8.38 3.73
N GLY A 148 -1.15 9.66 3.63
CA GLY A 148 -1.81 10.62 2.73
C GLY A 148 -1.78 10.17 1.27
N ALA A 149 -0.62 9.71 0.79
CA ALA A 149 -0.46 9.14 -0.54
C ALA A 149 -1.19 7.79 -0.69
N ALA A 150 -1.25 6.97 0.36
CA ALA A 150 -1.99 5.71 0.40
C ALA A 150 -3.50 5.97 0.24
N ILE A 151 -4.07 6.86 1.06
CA ILE A 151 -5.49 7.27 1.02
C ILE A 151 -5.85 7.80 -0.36
N MET A 152 -5.02 8.64 -0.97
CA MET A 152 -5.29 9.15 -2.32
C MET A 152 -5.33 8.05 -3.38
N ASN A 153 -4.51 7.00 -3.23
CA ASN A 153 -4.59 5.83 -4.10
C ASN A 153 -5.79 4.94 -3.78
N GLN A 154 -6.20 4.85 -2.52
CA GLN A 154 -7.20 3.88 -2.04
C GLN A 154 -8.64 4.35 -2.21
N ILE A 155 -8.93 5.64 -2.01
CA ILE A 155 -10.29 6.19 -2.18
C ILE A 155 -10.87 5.86 -3.56
N PRO A 156 -10.13 6.01 -4.68
CA PRO A 156 -10.63 5.58 -5.99
C PRO A 156 -10.91 4.07 -6.10
N ILE A 157 -10.18 3.23 -5.37
CA ILE A 157 -10.33 1.76 -5.38
C ILE A 157 -11.59 1.33 -4.61
N CYS A 158 -12.19 2.19 -3.77
CA CYS A 158 -13.55 1.99 -3.27
C CYS A 158 -14.59 1.85 -4.42
N ARG A 159 -14.24 2.30 -5.63
CA ARG A 159 -15.03 2.12 -6.86
C ARG A 159 -14.39 1.14 -7.85
N CYS A 160 -13.44 0.30 -7.43
CA CYS A 160 -12.90 -0.81 -8.23
C CYS A 160 -14.05 -1.69 -8.76
N SER A 161 -13.89 -2.25 -9.97
CA SER A 161 -14.87 -3.15 -10.56
C SER A 161 -15.02 -4.46 -9.78
N TYR A 162 -14.00 -4.91 -9.04
CA TYR A 162 -14.10 -6.13 -8.23
C TYR A 162 -14.70 -5.85 -6.86
N GLY A 163 -15.87 -6.44 -6.60
CA GLY A 163 -16.68 -6.20 -5.41
C GLY A 163 -15.95 -6.42 -4.08
N PRO A 164 -15.31 -7.60 -3.87
CA PRO A 164 -14.58 -7.88 -2.63
C PRO A 164 -13.50 -6.84 -2.31
N TYR A 165 -12.73 -6.44 -3.32
CA TYR A 165 -11.66 -5.45 -3.15
C TYR A 165 -12.22 -4.06 -2.86
N ALA A 166 -13.24 -3.62 -3.60
CA ALA A 166 -13.92 -2.36 -3.36
C ALA A 166 -14.49 -2.26 -1.94
N ARG A 167 -15.10 -3.34 -1.43
CA ARG A 167 -15.66 -3.38 -0.06
C ARG A 167 -14.58 -3.36 1.02
N ALA A 168 -13.45 -4.04 0.80
CA ALA A 168 -12.31 -3.97 1.71
C ALA A 168 -11.77 -2.53 1.81
N MET A 169 -11.62 -1.85 0.66
CA MET A 169 -11.18 -0.44 0.61
C MET A 169 -12.11 0.52 1.35
N VAL A 170 -13.43 0.32 1.28
CA VAL A 170 -14.37 1.16 2.06
C VAL A 170 -14.12 1.05 3.57
N ARG A 171 -13.74 -0.12 4.09
CA ARG A 171 -13.40 -0.29 5.51
C ARG A 171 -12.06 0.34 5.83
N ILE A 172 -11.04 -0.02 5.06
CA ILE A 172 -9.66 0.45 5.23
C ILE A 172 -9.59 1.99 5.18
N CYS A 173 -10.19 2.62 4.16
CA CYS A 173 -10.21 4.09 4.03
C CYS A 173 -10.90 4.81 5.20
N LYS A 174 -11.91 4.19 5.84
CA LYS A 174 -12.56 4.78 7.01
C LYS A 174 -11.61 4.83 8.21
N GLU A 175 -10.78 3.80 8.37
CA GLU A 175 -9.84 3.67 9.48
C GLU A 175 -8.56 4.50 9.23
N GLU A 176 -7.97 4.43 8.03
CA GLU A 176 -6.72 5.14 7.71
C GLU A 176 -6.80 6.66 7.77
N SER A 177 -7.96 7.26 7.48
CA SER A 177 -8.10 8.72 7.55
C SER A 177 -7.82 9.27 8.95
N PHE A 178 -8.09 8.47 9.99
CA PHE A 178 -7.73 8.81 11.37
C PHE A 178 -6.22 8.77 11.57
N HIS A 179 -5.56 7.72 11.06
CA HIS A 179 -4.11 7.53 11.17
C HIS A 179 -3.35 8.68 10.53
N GLN A 180 -3.80 9.08 9.34
CA GLN A 180 -3.21 10.18 8.59
C GLN A 180 -3.26 11.50 9.35
N ARG A 181 -4.41 11.78 9.97
CA ARG A 181 -4.58 12.96 10.83
C ARG A 181 -3.64 12.92 12.04
N GLN A 182 -3.48 11.75 12.67
CA GLN A 182 -2.57 11.60 13.80
C GLN A 182 -1.11 11.82 13.40
N GLY A 183 -0.69 11.40 12.20
CA GLY A 183 0.63 11.68 11.64
C GLY A 183 0.86 13.18 11.43
N PHE A 184 -0.12 13.87 10.81
CA PHE A 184 -0.05 15.32 10.64
C PHE A 184 0.04 16.07 11.98
N GLU A 185 -0.71 15.64 13.00
CA GLU A 185 -0.60 16.22 14.35
C GLU A 185 0.78 16.04 14.99
N ILE A 186 1.49 14.93 14.72
CA ILE A 186 2.88 14.76 15.18
C ILE A 186 3.76 15.82 14.53
N MET A 187 3.65 16.00 13.21
CA MET A 187 4.42 16.99 12.47
C MET A 187 4.12 18.41 12.94
N LEU A 188 2.85 18.73 13.19
CA LEU A 188 2.42 20.00 13.78
C LEU A 188 3.04 20.25 15.16
N THR A 189 3.00 19.24 16.03
CA THR A 189 3.59 19.33 17.38
C THR A 189 5.09 19.62 17.30
N LEU A 190 5.80 18.98 16.38
CA LEU A 190 7.24 19.18 16.20
C LEU A 190 7.55 20.55 15.58
N ALA A 191 6.77 20.97 14.59
CA ALA A 191 6.89 22.25 13.91
C ALA A 191 6.66 23.45 14.85
N GLN A 192 5.79 23.29 15.86
CA GLN A 192 5.53 24.31 16.89
C GLN A 192 6.46 24.20 18.11
N GLY A 193 7.35 23.21 18.12
CA GLY A 193 8.23 22.91 19.23
C GLY A 193 9.53 23.71 19.25
N SER A 194 10.54 23.15 19.92
CA SER A 194 11.89 23.71 19.99
C SER A 194 12.58 23.73 18.62
N GLY A 195 13.69 24.47 18.51
CA GLY A 195 14.52 24.48 17.29
C GLY A 195 14.95 23.08 16.85
N ALA A 196 15.28 22.19 17.79
CA ALA A 196 15.65 20.81 17.50
C ALA A 196 14.46 19.97 16.97
N GLN A 197 13.25 20.20 17.50
CA GLN A 197 12.04 19.51 17.01
C GLN A 197 11.66 19.96 15.60
N ARG A 198 11.76 21.26 15.31
CA ARG A 198 11.55 21.81 13.96
C ARG A 198 12.55 21.25 12.95
N ALA A 199 13.84 21.21 13.32
CA ALA A 199 14.88 20.63 12.48
C ALA A 199 14.63 19.12 12.22
N MET A 200 14.20 18.37 13.24
CA MET A 200 13.84 16.96 13.09
C MET A 200 12.64 16.75 12.15
N ALA A 201 11.61 17.58 12.24
CA ALA A 201 10.47 17.55 11.33
C ALA A 201 10.87 17.86 9.88
N GLN A 202 11.72 18.88 9.68
CA GLN A 202 12.23 19.23 8.36
C GLN A 202 13.11 18.11 7.77
N ASP A 203 13.98 17.50 8.56
CA ASP A 203 14.80 16.37 8.11
C ASP A 203 13.96 15.17 7.69
N ALA A 204 12.91 14.84 8.46
CA ALA A 204 11.99 13.78 8.07
C ALA A 204 11.27 14.12 6.74
N LEU A 205 10.73 15.34 6.59
CA LEU A 205 10.13 15.77 5.32
C LEU A 205 11.12 15.65 4.15
N ASN A 206 12.39 16.06 4.35
CA ASN A 206 13.42 15.97 3.32
C ASN A 206 13.62 14.54 2.80
N ARG A 207 13.61 13.56 3.70
CA ARG A 207 13.85 12.15 3.38
C ARG A 207 12.61 11.43 2.85
N TRP A 208 11.41 11.82 3.28
CA TRP A 208 10.17 11.10 2.97
C TRP A 208 9.36 11.70 1.81
N TRP A 209 9.64 12.93 1.38
CA TRP A 209 8.89 13.59 0.29
C TRP A 209 8.93 12.82 -1.03
N TRP A 210 10.11 12.64 -1.62
CA TRP A 210 10.27 11.96 -2.91
C TRP A 210 9.83 10.49 -2.87
N PRO A 211 10.18 9.71 -1.83
CA PRO A 211 9.63 8.35 -1.68
C PRO A 211 8.10 8.31 -1.66
N SER A 212 7.44 9.26 -0.99
CA SER A 212 5.97 9.34 -0.95
C SER A 212 5.38 9.66 -2.34
N ILE A 213 6.05 10.51 -3.13
CA ILE A 213 5.68 10.78 -4.53
C ILE A 213 5.85 9.52 -5.41
N MET A 214 6.90 8.74 -5.20
CA MET A 214 7.14 7.51 -5.96
C MET A 214 6.07 6.45 -5.69
N MET A 215 5.33 6.51 -4.57
CA MET A 215 4.24 5.58 -4.23
C MET A 215 3.15 5.50 -5.29
N PHE A 216 2.96 6.55 -6.09
CA PHE A 216 1.95 6.56 -7.13
C PHE A 216 2.30 5.67 -8.32
N GLY A 217 3.55 5.21 -8.45
CA GLY A 217 4.01 4.40 -9.59
C GLY A 217 4.82 5.22 -10.60
N PRO A 218 5.29 4.57 -11.68
CA PRO A 218 6.01 5.24 -12.75
C PRO A 218 5.12 6.29 -13.45
N SER A 219 5.73 7.09 -14.33
CA SER A 219 4.99 8.00 -15.21
C SER A 219 3.92 7.26 -16.02
N ASP A 220 2.89 7.96 -16.48
CA ASP A 220 1.87 7.36 -17.34
C ASP A 220 2.48 6.88 -18.67
N ALA A 221 3.56 7.52 -19.14
CA ALA A 221 4.28 7.13 -20.35
C ALA A 221 5.02 5.79 -20.19
N ASP A 222 5.47 5.46 -18.97
CA ASP A 222 6.22 4.24 -18.67
C ASP A 222 5.35 3.12 -18.06
N SER A 223 4.08 3.40 -17.79
CA SER A 223 3.13 2.45 -17.21
C SER A 223 2.54 1.50 -18.25
N LYS A 224 3.02 0.24 -18.24
CA LYS A 224 2.56 -0.79 -19.20
C LYS A 224 1.16 -1.34 -18.93
N HIS A 225 0.64 -1.19 -17.71
CA HIS A 225 -0.61 -1.84 -17.29
C HIS A 225 -1.78 -0.87 -17.09
N THR A 226 -1.54 0.46 -17.06
CA THR A 226 -2.59 1.47 -16.80
C THR A 226 -3.75 1.37 -17.77
N ALA A 227 -3.50 1.29 -19.08
CA ALA A 227 -4.58 1.27 -20.08
C ALA A 227 -5.58 0.11 -19.85
N GLN A 228 -5.06 -1.10 -19.60
CA GLN A 228 -5.91 -2.26 -19.37
C GLN A 228 -6.61 -2.22 -18.01
N SER A 229 -5.90 -1.80 -16.95
CA SER A 229 -6.48 -1.65 -15.61
C SER A 229 -7.57 -0.57 -15.56
N MET A 230 -7.45 0.50 -16.36
CA MET A 230 -8.47 1.53 -16.51
C MET A 230 -9.67 1.03 -17.31
N ARG A 231 -9.44 0.32 -18.42
CA ARG A 231 -10.53 -0.31 -19.20
C ARG A 231 -11.34 -1.30 -18.38
N TRP A 232 -10.70 -2.03 -17.47
CA TRP A 232 -11.36 -2.92 -16.53
C TRP A 232 -11.87 -2.22 -15.26
N LYS A 233 -11.70 -0.90 -15.15
CA LYS A 233 -12.03 -0.08 -13.96
C LYS A 233 -11.48 -0.65 -12.65
N ILE A 234 -10.34 -1.34 -12.71
CA ILE A 234 -9.54 -1.70 -11.55
C ILE A 234 -8.86 -0.43 -11.01
N LYS A 235 -8.31 0.36 -11.92
CA LYS A 235 -7.72 1.68 -11.69
C LYS A 235 -8.65 2.74 -12.26
N ARG A 236 -8.90 3.83 -11.51
CA ARG A 236 -9.87 4.88 -11.91
C ARG A 236 -9.23 6.18 -12.40
N PHE A 237 -8.01 6.43 -11.95
CA PHE A 237 -7.21 7.62 -12.27
C PHE A 237 -5.80 7.15 -12.58
N SER A 238 -5.07 7.89 -13.41
CA SER A 238 -3.70 7.54 -13.79
C SER A 238 -2.70 7.72 -12.64
N ASN A 239 -1.43 7.32 -12.82
CA ASN A 239 -0.43 7.51 -11.76
C ASN A 239 -0.13 8.99 -11.59
N ASP A 240 0.07 9.69 -12.71
CA ASP A 240 0.45 11.10 -12.72
C ASP A 240 -0.70 11.98 -12.22
N GLU A 241 -1.96 11.65 -12.54
CA GLU A 241 -3.12 12.38 -12.04
C GLU A 241 -3.24 12.32 -10.51
N LEU A 242 -3.07 11.13 -9.92
CA LEU A 242 -3.13 10.97 -8.46
C LEU A 242 -1.93 11.64 -7.78
N ARG A 243 -0.74 11.52 -8.38
CA ARG A 243 0.47 12.19 -7.90
C ARG A 243 0.32 13.71 -7.88
N GLN A 244 -0.21 14.29 -8.95
CA GLN A 244 -0.44 15.73 -9.04
C GLN A 244 -1.41 16.20 -7.96
N LYS A 245 -2.56 15.52 -7.81
CA LYS A 245 -3.53 15.83 -6.75
C LYS A 245 -2.89 15.78 -5.37
N PHE A 246 -2.04 14.78 -5.11
CA PHE A 246 -1.30 14.67 -3.85
C PHE A 246 -0.38 15.85 -3.60
N ILE A 247 0.38 16.27 -4.60
CA ILE A 247 1.27 17.43 -4.48
C ILE A 247 0.43 18.67 -4.17
N ASP A 248 -0.66 18.91 -4.91
CA ASP A 248 -1.49 20.11 -4.75
C ASP A 248 -2.13 20.23 -3.37
N ILE A 249 -2.53 19.12 -2.74
CA ILE A 249 -3.07 19.15 -1.38
C ILE A 249 -1.99 19.19 -0.30
N THR A 250 -0.80 18.63 -0.56
CA THR A 250 0.23 18.42 0.48
C THR A 250 1.17 19.62 0.59
N VAL A 251 1.45 20.33 -0.49
CA VAL A 251 2.28 21.54 -0.46
C VAL A 251 1.68 22.61 0.48
N PRO A 252 0.37 22.95 0.41
CA PRO A 252 -0.24 23.87 1.37
C PRO A 252 -0.18 23.38 2.82
N GLN A 253 -0.23 22.06 3.05
CA GLN A 253 -0.09 21.48 4.40
C GLN A 253 1.34 21.68 4.93
N ALA A 254 2.38 21.51 4.09
CA ALA A 254 3.77 21.79 4.45
C ALA A 254 3.96 23.28 4.77
N GLN A 255 3.40 24.17 3.96
CA GLN A 255 3.42 25.62 4.19
C GLN A 255 2.76 25.99 5.53
N PHE A 256 1.62 25.38 5.86
CA PHE A 256 0.95 25.58 7.15
C PHE A 256 1.82 25.13 8.34
N LEU A 257 2.59 24.05 8.17
CA LEU A 257 3.56 23.60 9.17
C LEU A 257 4.83 24.47 9.24
N GLY A 258 5.00 25.44 8.33
CA GLY A 258 6.25 26.20 8.22
C GLY A 258 7.44 25.34 7.76
N LEU A 259 7.17 24.24 7.06
CA LEU A 259 8.19 23.34 6.52
C LEU A 259 8.41 23.61 5.02
N SER A 260 9.64 23.43 4.55
CA SER A 260 10.01 23.61 3.15
C SER A 260 10.03 22.27 2.43
N ILE A 261 9.37 22.17 1.28
CA ILE A 261 9.45 20.97 0.44
C ILE A 261 10.86 20.85 -0.14
N PRO A 262 11.51 19.67 -0.14
CA PRO A 262 12.86 19.45 -0.64
C PRO A 262 12.91 19.37 -2.18
N ASP A 263 12.34 20.37 -2.85
CA ASP A 263 12.29 20.49 -4.30
C ASP A 263 12.56 21.95 -4.70
N ARG A 264 13.68 22.20 -5.38
CA ARG A 264 14.08 23.54 -5.81
C ARG A 264 13.29 24.05 -7.01
N GLU A 265 12.67 23.16 -7.77
CA GLU A 265 11.87 23.51 -8.94
C GLU A 265 10.39 23.67 -8.61
N LEU A 266 10.00 23.36 -7.36
CA LEU A 266 8.63 23.48 -6.88
C LEU A 266 8.12 24.91 -7.05
N ARG A 267 7.06 25.07 -7.84
CA ARG A 267 6.41 26.36 -8.05
C ARG A 267 4.94 26.18 -8.36
N TRP A 268 4.12 27.12 -7.89
CA TRP A 268 2.73 27.22 -8.31
C TRP A 268 2.66 27.74 -9.76
N ASP A 269 1.93 27.04 -10.62
CA ASP A 269 1.59 27.51 -11.97
C ASP A 269 0.13 28.01 -11.99
N PRO A 270 -0.10 29.34 -12.07
CA PRO A 270 -1.45 29.90 -12.13
C PRO A 270 -2.24 29.50 -13.38
N ALA A 271 -1.57 29.19 -14.50
CA ALA A 271 -2.26 28.81 -15.72
C ALA A 271 -2.78 27.36 -15.62
N ALA A 272 -1.95 26.45 -15.12
CA ALA A 272 -2.32 25.06 -14.92
C ALA A 272 -3.18 24.83 -13.66
N GLN A 273 -3.18 25.75 -12.70
CA GLN A 273 -3.77 25.59 -11.35
C GLN A 273 -3.19 24.37 -10.61
N HIS A 274 -1.89 24.14 -10.79
CA HIS A 274 -1.15 23.00 -10.24
C HIS A 274 0.23 23.45 -9.75
N TYR A 275 0.78 22.74 -8.77
CA TYR A 275 2.20 22.84 -8.45
C TYR A 275 3.02 22.02 -9.44
N LEU A 276 4.00 22.66 -10.08
CA LEU A 276 5.02 21.99 -10.88
C LEU A 276 6.14 21.54 -9.96
N ILE A 277 6.61 20.31 -10.13
CA ILE A 277 7.72 19.72 -9.37
C ILE A 277 8.94 19.48 -10.26
N GLY A 278 10.10 19.35 -9.64
CA GLY A 278 11.32 18.87 -10.29
C GLY A 278 11.26 17.39 -10.68
N PRO A 279 12.30 16.88 -11.36
CA PRO A 279 12.34 15.50 -11.83
C PRO A 279 12.40 14.51 -10.66
N ILE A 280 11.62 13.44 -10.76
CA ILE A 280 11.69 12.29 -9.85
C ILE A 280 12.90 11.44 -10.22
N ASP A 281 13.67 10.99 -9.23
CA ASP A 281 14.74 10.02 -9.44
C ASP A 281 14.17 8.62 -9.72
N TRP A 282 13.90 8.35 -11.00
CA TRP A 282 13.41 7.05 -11.44
C TRP A 282 14.45 5.93 -11.31
N ASN A 283 15.75 6.25 -11.27
CA ASN A 283 16.79 5.24 -11.05
C ASN A 283 16.71 4.71 -9.61
N GLU A 284 16.54 5.60 -8.63
CA GLU A 284 16.27 5.21 -7.25
C GLU A 284 15.01 4.35 -7.16
N PHE A 285 13.91 4.81 -7.78
CA PHE A 285 12.65 4.06 -7.81
C PHE A 285 12.83 2.62 -8.31
N HIS A 286 13.50 2.44 -9.45
CA HIS A 286 13.75 1.13 -10.02
C HIS A 286 14.69 0.27 -9.16
N ALA A 287 15.73 0.87 -8.57
CA ALA A 287 16.63 0.17 -7.65
C ALA A 287 15.89 -0.36 -6.42
N VAL A 288 15.04 0.46 -5.79
CA VAL A 288 14.21 0.05 -4.64
C VAL A 288 13.26 -1.07 -5.03
N LEU A 289 12.60 -0.97 -6.18
CA LEU A 289 11.69 -2.02 -6.68
C LEU A 289 12.39 -3.32 -7.09
N ALA A 290 13.69 -3.27 -7.36
CA ALA A 290 14.53 -4.43 -7.67
C ALA A 290 15.14 -5.08 -6.41
N GLY A 291 14.89 -4.53 -5.22
CA GLY A 291 15.44 -5.07 -3.97
C GLY A 291 16.75 -4.41 -3.52
N HIS A 292 17.16 -3.32 -4.14
CA HIS A 292 18.42 -2.62 -3.88
C HIS A 292 18.25 -1.27 -3.16
N GLY A 293 17.11 -1.08 -2.48
CA GLY A 293 16.88 0.07 -1.61
C GLY A 293 17.41 -0.15 -0.18
N PRO A 294 17.28 0.87 0.68
CA PRO A 294 18.05 0.94 1.93
C PRO A 294 17.62 -0.07 3.00
N CYS A 295 16.41 -0.63 2.93
CA CYS A 295 15.94 -1.63 3.90
C CYS A 295 15.34 -2.89 3.27
N ASN A 296 15.38 -3.09 1.94
CA ASN A 296 14.69 -4.21 1.29
C ASN A 296 15.05 -5.57 1.89
N ARG A 297 16.35 -5.80 2.08
CA ARG A 297 16.89 -7.03 2.66
C ARG A 297 16.42 -7.19 4.09
N GLU A 298 16.59 -6.15 4.90
CA GLU A 298 16.24 -6.14 6.33
C GLU A 298 14.73 -6.39 6.53
N ARG A 299 13.86 -5.84 5.68
CA ARG A 299 12.41 -6.06 5.74
C ARG A 299 12.03 -7.51 5.46
N LEU A 300 12.58 -8.10 4.41
CA LEU A 300 12.30 -9.50 4.07
C LEU A 300 12.91 -10.48 5.08
N GLU A 301 14.13 -10.22 5.55
CA GLU A 301 14.77 -11.03 6.59
C GLU A 301 13.98 -11.01 7.89
N ALA A 302 13.49 -9.84 8.33
CA ALA A 302 12.63 -9.76 9.51
C ALA A 302 11.35 -10.61 9.37
N ARG A 303 10.73 -10.61 8.18
CA ARG A 303 9.52 -11.41 7.92
C ARG A 303 9.81 -12.90 7.83
N ARG A 304 10.92 -13.31 7.19
CA ARG A 304 11.37 -14.71 7.16
C ARG A 304 11.73 -15.22 8.55
N ALA A 305 12.46 -14.43 9.32
CA ALA A 305 12.85 -14.79 10.68
C ALA A 305 11.61 -14.97 11.58
N ALA A 306 10.63 -14.07 11.48
CA ALA A 306 9.36 -14.21 12.22
C ALA A 306 8.55 -15.45 11.78
N ASP A 307 8.51 -15.74 10.48
CA ASP A 307 7.85 -16.94 9.97
C ASP A 307 8.53 -18.21 10.48
N GLU A 308 9.86 -18.29 10.38
CA GLU A 308 10.65 -19.45 10.80
C GLU A 308 10.54 -19.67 12.31
N ALA A 309 10.81 -18.63 13.11
CA ALA A 309 10.74 -18.71 14.57
C ALA A 309 9.32 -19.00 15.07
N GLY A 310 8.30 -18.59 14.31
CA GLY A 310 6.90 -18.86 14.61
C GLY A 310 6.39 -20.23 14.15
N ARG A 311 7.20 -21.03 13.43
CA ARG A 311 6.78 -22.31 12.85
C ARG A 311 6.20 -23.26 13.88
N TRP A 312 6.92 -23.45 15.00
CA TRP A 312 6.49 -24.34 16.07
C TRP A 312 5.14 -23.93 16.68
N VAL A 313 4.83 -22.62 16.74
CA VAL A 313 3.54 -22.11 17.22
C VAL A 313 2.42 -22.52 16.27
N ARG A 314 2.64 -22.39 14.96
CA ARG A 314 1.66 -22.78 13.94
C ARG A 314 1.41 -24.30 13.97
N GLU A 315 2.47 -25.09 14.06
CA GLU A 315 2.38 -26.56 14.18
C GLU A 315 1.66 -26.98 15.47
N ALA A 316 1.97 -26.34 16.60
CA ALA A 316 1.32 -26.60 17.88
C ALA A 316 -0.19 -26.29 17.83
N ALA A 317 -0.57 -25.16 17.22
CA ALA A 317 -1.97 -24.79 17.05
C ALA A 317 -2.73 -25.79 16.17
N ALA A 318 -2.13 -26.23 15.05
CA ALA A 318 -2.71 -27.24 14.17
C ALA A 318 -2.89 -28.59 14.89
N ALA A 319 -1.85 -29.07 15.58
CA ALA A 319 -1.91 -30.32 16.34
C ALA A 319 -2.95 -30.27 17.48
N HIS A 320 -3.09 -29.12 18.16
CA HIS A 320 -4.13 -28.91 19.15
C HIS A 320 -5.52 -29.01 18.53
N ALA A 321 -5.76 -28.30 17.42
CA ALA A 321 -7.04 -28.30 16.73
C ALA A 321 -7.43 -29.71 16.27
N MET A 322 -6.51 -30.49 15.69
CA MET A 322 -6.77 -31.89 15.28
C MET A 322 -7.23 -32.76 16.46
N LYS A 323 -6.61 -32.62 17.63
CA LYS A 323 -7.01 -33.35 18.85
C LYS A 323 -8.41 -32.95 19.31
N GLN A 324 -8.77 -31.67 19.24
CA GLN A 324 -10.12 -31.21 19.62
C GLN A 324 -11.22 -31.74 18.69
N HIS A 325 -10.96 -31.74 17.38
CA HIS A 325 -11.91 -32.29 16.41
C HIS A 325 -12.11 -33.81 16.60
N GLY A 326 -11.04 -34.55 16.90
CA GLY A 326 -11.13 -36.00 17.18
C GLY A 326 -11.83 -36.35 18.51
N ARG A 327 -11.92 -35.41 19.45
CA ARG A 327 -12.61 -35.59 20.75
C ARG A 327 -14.10 -35.21 20.70
N THR A 328 -14.54 -34.54 19.63
CA THR A 328 -15.96 -34.20 19.45
C THR A 328 -16.68 -35.46 18.96
N PRO A 329 -17.59 -36.08 19.75
CA PRO A 329 -18.29 -37.27 19.31
C PRO A 329 -19.10 -36.94 18.05
N ARG A 330 -19.04 -37.81 17.03
CA ARG A 330 -19.94 -37.74 15.89
C ARG A 330 -21.38 -37.77 16.43
N ALA A 331 -22.14 -36.70 16.23
CA ALA A 331 -23.57 -36.73 16.45
C ALA A 331 -24.15 -37.87 15.60
N ALA A 332 -24.85 -38.79 16.27
CA ALA A 332 -25.44 -39.98 15.69
C ALA A 332 -26.62 -39.64 14.75
#